data_AF-A0A2V9VR56-F1
#
_entry.id   AF-A0A2V9VR56-F1
#
_cell.length_a   1.000
_cell.length_b   1.000
_cell.length_c   1.000
_cell.angle_alpha   90.00
_cell.angle_beta   90.00
_cell.angle_gamma   90.00
#
_symmetry.space_group_name_H-M   'P 1'
#
loop_
_entity.id
_entity.type
_entity.pdbx_description
1 polymer ?
#
loop_
_entity_poly.entity_id
_entity_poly.type
_entity_poly.pdbx_seq_one_letter_code
_entity_poly.pdbx_strand_id
1 'polypeptide(L)'
;MDLIMTDLSGFELCRGLRELSYTSRIPIFIVSGESEGRCKEHCERLGALDYFQKPVDFNRLQARLMEELQNQRPERRRSTRVAMKVSLRLRGLDGSGHRFEELTNTENVSVDGFLCQCSVRLAQNSILEVFVCSGDGKDNYAGSARVVRRVDADTPWQKYGFEFLSKTAHWVLHPN
;
A
#
# COMPACT_ATOMS: atom_id res chain seq x y z
N MET A 1 16.63 -8.50 13.32
CA MET A 1 18.00 -8.33 12.81
C MET A 1 18.94 -8.27 13.99
N ASP A 2 20.07 -8.96 13.92
CA ASP A 2 21.13 -8.82 14.93
C ASP A 2 22.02 -7.61 14.60
N LEU A 3 22.48 -6.90 15.62
CA LEU A 3 23.44 -5.80 15.43
C LEU A 3 24.88 -6.28 15.39
N ILE A 4 25.18 -7.34 16.14
CA ILE A 4 26.51 -7.92 16.20
C ILE A 4 26.51 -9.14 15.31
N MET A 5 27.15 -9.02 14.15
CA MET A 5 27.39 -10.12 13.24
C MET A 5 28.88 -10.17 12.90
N THR A 6 29.39 -11.34 12.52
CA THR A 6 30.82 -11.58 12.29
C THR A 6 31.38 -10.79 11.11
N ASP A 7 30.63 -10.65 10.03
CA ASP A 7 31.16 -10.16 8.75
C ASP A 7 30.60 -8.80 8.31
N LEU A 8 29.41 -8.43 8.80
CA LEU A 8 28.72 -7.19 8.42
C LEU A 8 28.03 -6.57 9.63
N SER A 9 28.20 -5.27 9.83
CA SER A 9 27.50 -4.58 10.91
C SER A 9 26.00 -4.54 10.63
N GLY A 10 25.17 -5.00 11.59
CA GLY A 10 23.71 -4.88 11.46
C GLY A 10 23.23 -3.44 11.31
N PHE A 11 24.05 -2.48 11.75
CA PHE A 11 23.84 -1.04 11.52
C PHE A 11 23.91 -0.67 10.03
N GLU A 12 24.97 -1.13 9.34
CA GLU A 12 25.17 -0.85 7.91
C GLU A 12 24.09 -1.55 7.07
N LEU A 13 23.72 -2.76 7.46
CA LEU A 13 22.64 -3.50 6.81
C LEU A 13 21.30 -2.79 6.98
N CYS A 14 20.94 -2.35 8.19
CA CYS A 14 19.73 -1.55 8.42
C CYS A 14 19.70 -0.31 7.54
N ARG A 15 20.82 0.44 7.49
CA ARG A 15 20.93 1.65 6.67
C ARG A 15 20.74 1.34 5.18
N GLY A 16 21.43 0.33 4.65
CA GLY A 16 21.29 -0.07 3.25
C GLY A 16 19.88 -0.51 2.90
N LEU A 17 19.21 -1.29 3.78
CA LEU A 17 17.81 -1.67 3.57
C LEU A 17 16.87 -0.45 3.58
N ARG A 18 17.18 0.59 4.36
CA ARG A 18 16.38 1.82 4.38
C ARG A 18 16.60 2.70 3.14
N GLU A 19 17.81 2.73 2.60
CA GLU A 19 18.17 3.52 1.40
C GLU A 19 17.53 2.97 0.12
N LEU A 20 17.26 1.67 0.05
CA LEU A 20 16.66 1.02 -1.12
C LEU A 20 15.13 1.17 -1.13
N SER A 21 14.59 1.80 -2.18
CA SER A 21 13.16 2.15 -2.28
C SER A 21 12.18 0.98 -2.11
N TYR A 22 12.59 -0.25 -2.43
CA TYR A 22 11.77 -1.46 -2.31
C TYR A 22 11.81 -2.10 -0.92
N THR A 23 12.84 -1.88 -0.11
CA THR A 23 12.97 -2.37 1.28
C THR A 23 12.78 -1.26 2.32
N SER A 24 12.79 0.01 1.90
CA SER A 24 12.73 1.20 2.76
C SER A 24 11.56 1.26 3.73
N ARG A 25 10.50 0.48 3.49
CA ARG A 25 9.27 0.45 4.29
C ARG A 25 9.09 -0.83 5.10
N ILE A 26 9.98 -1.81 4.95
CA ILE A 26 9.94 -3.04 5.74
C ILE A 26 10.23 -2.65 7.19
N PRO A 27 9.37 -3.02 8.16
CA PRO A 27 9.64 -2.77 9.56
C PRO A 27 10.79 -3.66 10.03
N ILE A 28 11.79 -3.06 10.67
CA ILE A 28 12.99 -3.77 11.13
C ILE A 28 12.96 -3.82 12.65
N PHE A 29 12.83 -5.03 13.20
CA PHE A 29 13.03 -5.29 14.62
C PHE A 29 14.48 -5.64 14.87
N ILE A 30 15.11 -4.99 15.86
CA ILE A 30 16.49 -5.26 16.23
C ILE A 30 16.52 -6.16 17.47
N VAL A 31 17.41 -7.15 17.47
CA VAL A 31 17.64 -8.08 18.58
C VAL A 31 19.14 -8.13 18.87
N SER A 32 19.60 -7.60 19.99
CA SER A 32 21.05 -7.55 20.30
C SER A 32 21.36 -7.88 21.76
N GLY A 33 22.57 -8.36 22.02
CA GLY A 33 23.08 -8.56 23.39
C GLY A 33 23.56 -7.27 24.07
N GLU A 34 23.63 -6.16 23.35
CA GLU A 34 24.06 -4.86 23.88
C GLU A 34 23.02 -4.25 24.84
N SER A 35 23.49 -3.45 25.80
CA SER A 35 22.62 -2.86 26.82
C SER A 35 21.72 -1.74 26.25
N GLU A 36 20.46 -1.68 26.69
CA GLU A 36 19.40 -0.80 26.17
C GLU A 36 19.78 0.69 26.07
N GLY A 37 20.57 1.21 27.01
CA GLY A 37 20.72 2.67 27.20
C GLY A 37 21.34 3.45 26.04
N ARG A 38 22.38 2.91 25.38
CA ARG A 38 22.99 3.54 24.18
C ARG A 38 22.45 2.94 22.89
N CYS A 39 22.02 1.69 22.94
CA CYS A 39 21.65 0.94 21.75
C CYS A 39 20.27 1.36 21.23
N LYS A 40 19.31 1.64 22.13
CA LYS A 40 17.92 1.95 21.75
C LYS A 40 17.80 3.25 20.96
N GLU A 41 18.36 4.35 21.46
CA GLU A 41 18.32 5.64 20.76
C GLU A 41 19.03 5.56 19.40
N HIS A 42 20.12 4.80 19.33
CA HIS A 42 20.82 4.58 18.08
C HIS A 42 20.00 3.74 17.09
N CYS A 43 19.30 2.70 17.56
CA CYS A 43 18.37 1.89 16.76
C CYS A 43 17.20 2.71 16.21
N GLU A 44 16.63 3.60 17.03
CA GLU A 44 15.57 4.51 16.59
C GLU A 44 16.05 5.43 15.47
N ARG A 45 17.29 5.96 15.56
CA ARG A 45 17.88 6.80 14.51
C ARG A 45 18.17 6.05 13.20
N LEU A 46 18.35 4.73 13.24
CA LEU A 46 18.47 3.89 12.04
C LEU A 46 17.11 3.61 11.39
N GLY A 47 16.02 4.07 12.01
CA GLY A 47 14.67 3.74 11.63
C GLY A 47 14.32 2.30 11.95
N ALA A 48 14.88 1.68 13.00
CA ALA A 48 14.34 0.44 13.51
C ALA A 48 12.95 0.69 14.12
N LEU A 49 12.08 -0.30 14.02
CA LEU A 49 10.74 -0.21 14.60
C LEU A 49 10.77 -0.42 16.11
N ASP A 50 11.59 -1.37 16.57
CA ASP A 50 11.73 -1.69 17.99
C ASP A 50 13.04 -2.44 18.26
N TYR A 51 13.43 -2.47 19.53
CA TYR A 51 14.65 -3.08 20.04
C TYR A 51 14.35 -4.11 21.12
N PHE A 52 15.01 -5.28 21.02
CA PHE A 52 14.92 -6.37 21.97
C PHE A 52 16.31 -6.79 22.44
N GLN A 53 16.54 -6.68 23.75
CA GLN A 53 17.78 -7.17 24.35
C GLN A 53 17.75 -8.70 24.46
N LYS A 54 18.91 -9.34 24.27
CA LYS A 54 19.10 -10.77 24.58
C LYS A 54 19.40 -10.97 26.07
N PRO A 55 18.87 -12.03 26.71
CA PRO A 55 17.94 -13.02 26.16
C PRO A 55 16.56 -12.41 25.89
N VAL A 56 15.95 -12.79 24.76
CA VAL A 56 14.73 -12.15 24.25
C VAL A 56 13.52 -12.52 25.10
N ASP A 57 12.76 -11.52 25.52
CA ASP A 57 11.39 -11.71 25.98
C ASP A 57 10.47 -11.99 24.78
N PHE A 58 10.15 -13.27 24.58
CA PHE A 58 9.30 -13.71 23.47
C PHE A 58 7.86 -13.20 23.58
N ASN A 59 7.33 -12.97 24.77
CA ASN A 59 5.97 -12.45 24.94
C ASN A 59 5.91 -11.00 24.46
N ARG A 60 6.89 -10.18 24.86
CA ARG A 60 7.00 -8.79 24.38
C ARG A 60 7.22 -8.75 22.87
N LEU A 61 8.09 -9.60 22.33
CA LEU A 61 8.35 -9.66 20.89
C LEU A 61 7.10 -10.05 20.11
N GLN A 62 6.38 -11.08 20.56
CA GLN A 62 5.15 -11.54 19.91
C GLN A 62 4.08 -10.44 19.90
N ALA A 63 3.89 -9.74 21.02
CA ALA A 63 2.92 -8.65 21.11
C ALA A 63 3.23 -7.54 20.09
N ARG A 64 4.50 -7.12 20.00
CA ARG A 64 4.93 -6.06 19.07
C ARG A 64 4.87 -6.50 17.62
N LEU A 65 5.19 -7.76 17.32
CA LEU A 65 5.02 -8.33 15.98
C LEU A 65 3.55 -8.35 15.55
N MET A 66 2.65 -8.78 16.44
CA MET A 66 1.22 -8.81 16.15
C MET A 66 0.65 -7.41 15.93
N GLU A 67 1.04 -6.45 16.77
CA GLU A 67 0.66 -5.04 16.61
C GLU A 67 1.16 -4.49 15.27
N GLU A 68 2.41 -4.77 14.91
CA GLU A 68 2.96 -4.33 13.63
C GLU A 68 2.26 -5.01 12.45
N LEU A 69 1.95 -6.31 12.50
CA LEU A 69 1.22 -7.00 11.44
C LEU A 69 -0.21 -6.45 11.26
N GLN A 70 -0.83 -5.98 12.34
CA GLN A 70 -2.14 -5.29 12.28
C GLN A 70 -2.01 -3.85 11.74
N ASN A 71 -0.93 -3.15 12.10
CA ASN A 71 -0.63 -1.80 11.63
C ASN A 71 -0.08 -1.76 10.20
N GLN A 72 0.51 -2.87 9.73
CA GLN A 72 1.00 -3.03 8.38
C GLN A 72 -0.18 -2.92 7.42
N ARG A 73 -0.31 -1.69 6.87
CA ARG A 73 -1.16 -1.38 5.73
C ARG A 73 -1.01 -2.51 4.72
N PRO A 74 -2.11 -3.09 4.21
CA PRO A 74 -2.08 -4.24 3.32
C PRO A 74 -0.99 -4.05 2.26
N GLU A 75 -0.09 -5.03 2.22
CA GLU A 75 1.10 -5.12 1.39
C GLU A 75 0.89 -4.47 0.02
N ARG A 76 1.40 -3.25 -0.15
CA ARG A 76 0.96 -2.36 -1.24
C ARG A 76 1.55 -2.69 -2.61
N ARG A 77 2.21 -3.84 -2.74
CA ARG A 77 2.81 -4.38 -3.97
C ARG A 77 2.44 -5.85 -4.19
N ARG A 78 1.19 -6.26 -3.89
CA ARG A 78 0.70 -7.60 -4.27
C ARG A 78 0.80 -7.89 -5.77
N SER A 79 0.69 -6.85 -6.61
CA SER A 79 0.65 -7.00 -8.07
C SER A 79 1.50 -5.94 -8.79
N THR A 80 2.12 -6.36 -9.90
CA THR A 80 2.84 -5.48 -10.83
C THR A 80 1.89 -4.42 -11.36
N ARG A 81 2.33 -3.15 -11.30
CA ARG A 81 1.58 -2.01 -11.86
C ARG A 81 2.14 -1.66 -13.22
N VAL A 82 1.27 -1.59 -14.21
CA VAL A 82 1.60 -1.15 -15.56
C VAL A 82 1.07 0.27 -15.74
N ALA A 83 1.94 1.19 -16.16
CA ALA A 83 1.52 2.53 -16.57
C ALA A 83 0.74 2.41 -17.88
N MET A 84 -0.58 2.47 -17.78
CA MET A 84 -1.49 2.27 -18.90
C MET A 84 -2.70 3.17 -18.71
N LYS A 85 -3.09 3.86 -19.78
CA LYS A 85 -4.31 4.65 -19.81
C LYS A 85 -5.46 3.79 -20.31
N VAL A 86 -6.39 3.51 -19.41
CA VAL A 86 -7.66 2.84 -19.68
C VAL A 86 -8.76 3.82 -19.38
N SER A 87 -9.64 4.05 -20.33
CA SER A 87 -10.84 4.84 -20.11
C SER A 87 -11.85 4.03 -19.31
N LEU A 88 -12.21 4.55 -18.13
CA LEU A 88 -13.13 3.92 -17.20
C LEU A 88 -14.33 4.81 -16.98
N ARG A 89 -15.49 4.20 -16.83
CA ARG A 89 -16.66 4.83 -16.24
C ARG A 89 -16.86 4.30 -14.83
N LEU A 90 -16.88 5.22 -13.87
CA LEU A 90 -17.11 4.93 -12.46
C LEU A 90 -18.56 5.28 -12.11
N ARG A 91 -19.26 4.38 -11.40
CA ARG A 91 -20.61 4.62 -10.87
C ARG A 91 -20.66 4.30 -9.39
N GLY A 92 -21.21 5.19 -8.58
CA GLY A 92 -21.26 4.96 -7.14
C GLY A 92 -22.01 6.03 -6.39
N LEU A 93 -21.80 6.08 -5.07
CA LEU A 93 -22.31 7.12 -4.19
C LEU A 93 -21.17 8.04 -3.75
N ASP A 94 -21.40 9.34 -3.74
CA ASP A 94 -20.48 10.32 -3.16
C ASP A 94 -20.55 10.31 -1.60
N GLY A 95 -19.73 11.14 -0.96
CA GLY A 95 -19.74 11.28 0.50
C GLY A 95 -21.06 11.81 1.10
N SER A 96 -21.97 12.33 0.28
CA SER A 96 -23.29 12.81 0.68
C SER A 96 -24.42 11.81 0.36
N GLY A 97 -24.09 10.66 -0.24
CA GLY A 97 -25.05 9.64 -0.63
C GLY A 97 -25.73 9.87 -1.99
N HIS A 98 -25.29 10.86 -2.77
CA HIS A 98 -25.81 11.08 -4.12
C HIS A 98 -25.13 10.14 -5.13
N ARG A 99 -25.92 9.63 -6.07
CA ARG A 99 -25.39 8.81 -7.17
C ARG A 99 -24.58 9.69 -8.11
N PHE A 100 -23.39 9.22 -8.49
CA PHE A 100 -22.57 9.85 -9.52
C PHE A 100 -22.18 8.85 -10.61
N GLU A 101 -21.88 9.40 -11.77
CA GLU A 101 -21.31 8.70 -12.91
C GLU A 101 -20.21 9.58 -13.51
N GLU A 102 -18.99 9.06 -13.60
CA GLU A 102 -17.84 9.84 -14.07
C GLU A 102 -16.95 9.03 -15.02
N LEU A 103 -16.56 9.66 -16.13
CA LEU A 103 -15.56 9.14 -17.04
C LEU A 103 -14.17 9.61 -16.61
N THR A 104 -13.23 8.68 -16.48
CA THR A 104 -11.85 8.96 -16.09
C THR A 104 -10.86 8.10 -16.86
N ASN A 105 -9.57 8.43 -16.79
CA ASN A 105 -8.51 7.61 -17.33
C ASN A 105 -7.58 7.14 -16.21
N THR A 106 -7.16 5.88 -16.27
CA THR A 106 -6.18 5.35 -15.33
C THR A 106 -4.79 5.96 -15.58
N GLU A 107 -4.05 6.19 -14.51
CA GLU A 107 -2.61 6.47 -14.55
C GLU A 107 -1.82 5.16 -14.56
N ASN A 108 -2.27 4.20 -13.77
CA ASN A 108 -1.75 2.84 -13.78
C ASN A 108 -2.85 1.84 -13.42
N VAL A 109 -2.62 0.61 -13.83
CA VAL A 109 -3.46 -0.55 -13.53
C VAL A 109 -2.59 -1.68 -12.98
N SER A 110 -3.24 -2.60 -12.28
CA SER A 110 -2.70 -3.88 -11.84
C SER A 110 -3.79 -4.93 -11.95
N VAL A 111 -3.44 -6.19 -11.66
CA VAL A 111 -4.43 -7.27 -11.58
C VAL A 111 -5.50 -6.96 -10.51
N ASP A 112 -5.13 -6.33 -9.40
CA ASP A 112 -6.00 -6.14 -8.23
C ASP A 112 -6.62 -4.74 -8.12
N GLY A 113 -6.34 -3.83 -9.05
CA GLY A 113 -6.81 -2.45 -8.91
C GLY A 113 -6.17 -1.45 -9.86
N PHE A 114 -6.45 -0.17 -9.64
CA PHE A 114 -6.04 0.92 -10.52
C PHE A 114 -5.90 2.24 -9.76
N LEU A 115 -5.22 3.20 -10.39
CA LEU A 115 -5.11 4.59 -9.96
C LEU A 115 -5.73 5.49 -11.03
N CYS A 116 -6.63 6.39 -10.65
CA CYS A 116 -7.16 7.41 -11.55
C CYS A 116 -7.44 8.71 -10.79
N GLN A 117 -7.72 9.78 -11.53
CA GLN A 117 -8.31 10.98 -10.97
C GLN A 117 -9.82 10.79 -10.82
N CYS A 118 -10.40 11.37 -9.78
CA CYS A 118 -11.85 11.48 -9.66
C CYS A 118 -12.23 12.85 -9.12
N SER A 119 -13.21 13.52 -9.74
CA SER A 119 -13.67 14.84 -9.28
C SER A 119 -14.59 14.74 -8.07
N VAL A 120 -15.27 13.60 -7.92
CA VAL A 120 -16.14 13.31 -6.79
C VAL A 120 -15.31 12.98 -5.54
N ARG A 121 -15.66 13.62 -4.42
CA ARG A 121 -15.05 13.32 -3.13
C ARG A 121 -15.56 11.99 -2.58
N LEU A 122 -14.70 10.98 -2.65
CA LEU A 122 -14.95 9.67 -2.08
C LEU A 122 -14.26 9.52 -0.72
N ALA A 123 -14.95 8.92 0.23
CA ALA A 123 -14.38 8.53 1.51
C ALA A 123 -13.50 7.28 1.35
N GLN A 124 -12.60 7.04 2.31
CA GLN A 124 -11.92 5.76 2.38
C GLN A 124 -12.96 4.65 2.56
N ASN A 125 -12.74 3.51 1.91
CA ASN A 125 -13.66 2.38 1.87
C ASN A 125 -14.98 2.59 1.09
N SER A 126 -15.20 3.75 0.44
CA SER A 126 -16.30 3.89 -0.53
C SER A 126 -16.16 2.84 -1.63
N ILE A 127 -17.29 2.22 -1.99
CA ILE A 127 -17.38 1.19 -3.04
C ILE A 127 -18.06 1.79 -4.26
N LEU A 128 -17.53 1.48 -5.44
CA LEU A 128 -18.09 1.86 -6.71
C LEU A 128 -18.04 0.71 -7.71
N GLU A 129 -18.86 0.82 -8.75
CA GLU A 129 -18.86 -0.03 -9.92
C GLU A 129 -17.92 0.57 -10.98
N VAL A 130 -17.14 -0.30 -11.62
CA VAL A 130 -16.14 0.06 -12.61
C VAL A 130 -16.51 -0.56 -13.95
N PHE A 131 -16.56 0.26 -14.99
CA PHE A 131 -16.78 -0.18 -16.35
C PHE A 131 -15.61 0.24 -17.24
N VAL A 132 -15.14 -0.65 -18.11
CA VAL A 132 -14.14 -0.35 -19.13
C VAL A 132 -14.87 0.17 -20.37
N CYS A 133 -14.55 1.39 -20.77
CA CYS A 133 -15.13 2.01 -21.96
C CYS A 133 -14.41 1.48 -23.20
N SER A 134 -15.13 0.75 -24.03
CA SER A 134 -14.66 0.29 -25.35
C SER A 134 -15.10 1.26 -26.44
N GLY A 135 -14.30 1.38 -27.50
CA GLY A 135 -14.59 2.27 -28.64
C GLY A 135 -15.82 1.88 -29.47
N ASP A 136 -16.46 0.77 -29.15
CA ASP A 136 -17.70 0.26 -29.75
C ASP A 136 -18.98 0.85 -29.11
N GLY A 137 -18.83 1.73 -28.11
CA GLY A 137 -19.94 2.41 -27.45
C GLY A 137 -20.65 1.56 -26.38
N LYS A 138 -20.14 0.37 -26.05
CA LYS A 138 -20.65 -0.44 -24.94
C LYS A 138 -19.64 -0.45 -23.79
N ASP A 139 -20.08 0.06 -22.64
CA ASP A 139 -19.29 -0.01 -21.40
C ASP A 139 -19.33 -1.43 -20.83
N ASN A 140 -18.17 -2.06 -20.73
CA ASN A 140 -18.05 -3.43 -20.22
C ASN A 140 -17.86 -3.42 -18.70
N TYR A 141 -18.74 -4.07 -17.96
CA TYR A 141 -18.64 -4.13 -16.50
C TYR A 141 -17.39 -4.91 -16.07
N ALA A 142 -16.46 -4.22 -15.40
CA ALA A 142 -15.17 -4.76 -14.99
C ALA A 142 -15.19 -5.33 -13.57
N GLY A 143 -16.05 -4.79 -12.69
CA GLY A 143 -16.18 -5.24 -11.30
C GLY A 143 -16.53 -4.13 -10.32
N SER A 144 -16.57 -4.47 -9.03
CA SER A 144 -16.72 -3.50 -7.94
C SER A 144 -15.37 -3.23 -7.29
N ALA A 145 -15.09 -1.97 -6.98
CA ALA A 145 -13.82 -1.55 -6.41
C ALA A 145 -14.01 -0.60 -5.23
N ARG A 146 -13.08 -0.67 -4.28
CA ARG A 146 -13.08 0.10 -3.04
C ARG A 146 -11.95 1.11 -3.05
N VAL A 147 -12.21 2.31 -2.53
CA VAL A 147 -11.18 3.32 -2.27
C VAL A 147 -10.24 2.82 -1.17
N VAL A 148 -8.98 2.56 -1.52
CA VAL A 148 -7.94 2.14 -0.56
C VAL A 148 -6.99 3.26 -0.20
N ARG A 149 -6.94 4.33 -1.01
CA ARG A 149 -6.17 5.53 -0.70
C ARG A 149 -6.60 6.73 -1.52
N ARG A 150 -6.61 7.89 -0.88
CA ARG A 150 -6.48 9.18 -1.54
C ARG A 150 -5.00 9.53 -1.65
N VAL A 151 -4.58 9.99 -2.82
CA VAL A 151 -3.25 10.55 -3.04
C VAL A 151 -3.45 12.05 -3.12
N ASP A 152 -3.23 12.71 -1.99
CA ASP A 152 -3.20 14.16 -1.92
C ASP A 152 -1.88 14.60 -2.58
N ALA A 153 -1.96 15.01 -3.83
CA ALA A 153 -0.99 15.94 -4.39
C ALA A 153 -1.52 17.34 -4.12
N ASP A 154 -0.64 18.32 -3.89
CA ASP A 154 -0.90 19.75 -3.60
C ASP A 154 -1.65 20.49 -4.75
N THR A 155 -2.67 19.87 -5.33
CA THR A 155 -3.35 20.27 -6.57
C THR A 155 -4.87 20.05 -6.47
N PRO A 156 -5.70 20.76 -7.28
CA PRO A 156 -7.17 20.70 -7.20
C PRO A 156 -7.79 19.33 -7.55
N TRP A 157 -7.05 18.44 -8.20
CA TRP A 157 -7.55 17.15 -8.69
C TRP A 157 -7.15 16.02 -7.75
N GLN A 158 -8.14 15.34 -7.16
CA GLN A 158 -7.89 14.26 -6.21
C GLN A 158 -7.63 12.96 -6.96
N LYS A 159 -6.49 12.34 -6.67
CA LYS A 159 -6.12 11.03 -7.19
C LYS A 159 -6.55 9.95 -6.21
N TYR A 160 -7.16 8.90 -6.72
CA TYR A 160 -7.66 7.79 -5.93
C TYR A 160 -7.07 6.47 -6.40
N GLY A 161 -6.58 5.69 -5.44
CA GLY A 161 -6.23 4.30 -5.65
C GLY A 161 -7.40 3.41 -5.24
N PHE A 162 -7.77 2.52 -6.15
CA PHE A 162 -8.86 1.57 -6.00
C PHE A 162 -8.32 0.14 -5.99
N GLU A 163 -8.98 -0.72 -5.21
CA GLU A 163 -8.76 -2.17 -5.14
C GLU A 163 -10.06 -2.88 -5.51
N PHE A 164 -10.01 -3.88 -6.38
CA PHE A 164 -11.18 -4.66 -6.75
C PHE A 164 -11.63 -5.55 -5.58
N LEU A 165 -12.92 -5.52 -5.27
CA LEU A 165 -13.60 -6.45 -4.38
C LEU A 165 -14.13 -7.67 -5.15
N SER A 166 -14.63 -7.42 -6.36
CA SER A 166 -14.98 -8.44 -7.34
C SER A 166 -14.56 -7.96 -8.73
N LYS A 167 -14.26 -8.91 -9.62
CA LYS A 167 -13.74 -8.60 -10.96
C LYS A 167 -14.29 -9.59 -11.98
N THR A 168 -14.55 -9.12 -13.20
CA THR A 168 -14.99 -9.94 -14.33
C THR A 168 -13.85 -10.15 -15.33
N ALA A 169 -14.11 -10.92 -16.40
CA ALA A 169 -13.19 -11.10 -17.51
C ALA A 169 -12.94 -9.82 -18.35
N HIS A 170 -13.71 -8.74 -18.11
CA HIS A 170 -13.58 -7.50 -18.88
C HIS A 170 -12.51 -6.54 -18.33
N TRP A 171 -11.89 -6.85 -17.19
CA TRP A 171 -10.76 -6.07 -16.72
C TRP A 171 -9.50 -6.32 -17.56
N VAL A 172 -8.72 -5.26 -17.77
CA VAL A 172 -7.56 -5.25 -18.68
C VAL A 172 -6.41 -6.18 -18.28
N LEU A 173 -6.30 -6.59 -17.02
CA LEU A 173 -5.21 -7.45 -16.52
C LEU A 173 -5.73 -8.67 -15.75
N HIS A 174 -5.27 -9.86 -16.13
CA HIS A 174 -5.60 -11.12 -15.48
C HIS A 174 -4.37 -11.72 -14.78
N PRO A 175 -4.54 -12.49 -13.70
CA PRO A 175 -3.46 -13.31 -13.17
C PRO A 175 -3.02 -14.33 -14.23
N ASN A 176 -1.72 -14.58 -14.32
CA ASN A 176 -1.15 -15.64 -15.16
C ASN A 176 -1.49 -17.03 -14.62
#